data_AF-A0A2I0NMV6-F1
#
_entry.id   AF-A0A2I0NMV6-F1
#
_cell.length_a   1.000
_cell.length_b   1.000
_cell.length_c   1.000
_cell.angle_alpha   90.00
_cell.angle_beta   90.00
_cell.angle_gamma   90.00
#
_symmetry.space_group_name_H-M   'P 1'
#
loop_
_entity.id
_entity.type
_entity.pdbx_description
1 polymer ?
#
loop_
_entity_poly.entity_id
_entity_poly.type
_entity_poly.pdbx_seq_one_letter_code
_entity_poly.pdbx_strand_id
1 'polypeptide(L)'
;MEPSPIKYQPTSPVLFLGICSLNKSPLSNDEPYQKEQSIAAWLKDPQAVNLLYQTRKASFELIFQGDLENYGVPLAKHPLNRDLRRGVDFNGTARAKYLPAIDRYTGRFYGGKGNDGRIYDLKTSLNGSSHHLLIISGLYGLLRPQEQIQLYESPLEDLQDIQAIWREDNRLTRLLSAYIRAWGIRLVVDMTGQRAYHEVIDWPAIYALPGVRVLHAMANIGPGEDQIKTFGAALCDPLLHMPASDLLALSDSWELETHHLILRSISSPPKGQDWPREPSELEIALADMRQGLDLFSKTMEEDYEKLFGHDKARVLIEKVRQHNSPWNVAINPNLIKDIDQFDDPDVKKNLFADLVSLLTTFPVSRKEKAIRELRKGRLGEYLGWRIRIGKYRLIFFTDEGSHELYLHSFDKKHEDEETYDISTLPARKIRAFFLRIEE
;
A
#
# COMPACT_ATOMS: atom_id res chain seq x y z
N MET A 1 26.85 -20.40 -2.16
CA MET A 1 27.76 -19.50 -2.90
C MET A 1 28.16 -18.39 -1.96
N GLU A 2 29.46 -18.13 -1.81
CA GLU A 2 29.91 -16.95 -1.07
C GLU A 2 29.42 -15.68 -1.77
N PRO A 3 28.93 -14.67 -1.04
CA PRO A 3 28.50 -13.41 -1.65
C PRO A 3 29.68 -12.76 -2.36
N SER A 4 29.62 -12.65 -3.69
CA SER A 4 30.67 -11.97 -4.46
C SER A 4 30.69 -10.47 -4.12
N PRO A 5 31.85 -9.85 -3.87
CA PRO A 5 31.92 -8.45 -3.48
C PRO A 5 31.45 -7.52 -4.61
N ILE A 6 30.68 -6.49 -4.28
CA ILE A 6 30.27 -5.46 -5.25
C ILE A 6 31.36 -4.40 -5.44
N LYS A 7 31.58 -3.99 -6.69
CA LYS A 7 32.44 -2.85 -7.05
C LYS A 7 31.57 -1.60 -7.19
N TYR A 8 31.30 -0.95 -6.06
CA TYR A 8 30.44 0.21 -5.97
C TYR A 8 31.15 1.40 -5.34
N GLN A 9 31.44 2.43 -6.14
CA GLN A 9 32.15 3.65 -5.74
C GLN A 9 31.45 4.85 -6.39
N PRO A 10 30.32 5.31 -5.81
CA PRO A 10 29.53 6.37 -6.40
C PRO A 10 30.28 7.71 -6.36
N THR A 11 30.08 8.51 -7.40
CA THR A 11 30.78 9.80 -7.62
C THR A 11 29.88 10.90 -8.18
N SER A 12 28.69 10.56 -8.66
CA SER A 12 27.76 11.52 -9.25
C SER A 12 27.02 12.32 -8.18
N PRO A 13 26.43 13.49 -8.52
CA PRO A 13 25.69 14.30 -7.56
C PRO A 13 24.24 13.81 -7.34
N VAL A 14 23.94 12.53 -7.58
CA VAL A 14 22.60 11.94 -7.41
C VAL A 14 22.62 10.91 -6.31
N LEU A 15 21.64 10.99 -5.40
CA LEU A 15 21.44 10.07 -4.28
C LEU A 15 20.05 9.45 -4.32
N PHE A 16 19.98 8.12 -4.34
CA PHE A 16 18.77 7.35 -4.08
C PHE A 16 18.69 6.97 -2.60
N LEU A 17 17.50 7.04 -2.01
CA LEU A 17 17.21 6.52 -0.68
C LEU A 17 16.33 5.28 -0.79
N GLY A 18 16.82 4.15 -0.28
CA GLY A 18 16.08 2.90 -0.18
C GLY A 18 15.70 2.55 1.25
N ILE A 19 14.95 1.46 1.40
CA ILE A 19 14.50 0.93 2.69
C ILE A 19 15.28 -0.32 3.09
N CYS A 20 15.42 -0.56 4.39
CA CYS A 20 15.83 -1.87 4.88
C CYS A 20 14.75 -2.93 4.57
N SER A 21 15.06 -4.20 4.82
CA SER A 21 14.10 -5.28 4.62
C SER A 21 13.79 -6.03 5.91
N LEU A 22 12.52 -6.40 6.07
CA LEU A 22 12.09 -7.39 7.06
C LEU A 22 12.77 -8.74 6.77
N ASN A 23 12.80 -9.14 5.50
CA ASN A 23 13.47 -10.35 5.05
C ASN A 23 14.98 -10.14 5.00
N LYS A 24 15.70 -10.99 5.74
CA LYS A 24 17.16 -10.93 5.86
C LYS A 24 17.75 -12.32 5.68
N SER A 25 18.85 -12.39 4.94
CA SER A 25 19.65 -13.60 4.85
C SER A 25 20.17 -13.98 6.24
N PRO A 26 19.96 -15.22 6.72
CA PRO A 26 20.49 -15.68 8.00
C PRO A 26 21.98 -16.04 7.91
N LEU A 27 22.53 -16.11 6.69
CA LEU A 27 23.96 -16.36 6.48
C LEU A 27 24.77 -15.28 7.15
N SER A 28 25.94 -15.62 7.66
CA SER A 28 26.92 -14.62 8.07
C SER A 28 28.31 -15.15 7.78
N ASN A 29 29.23 -14.25 7.49
CA ASN A 29 30.64 -14.58 7.42
C ASN A 29 31.32 -14.22 8.75
N ASP A 30 32.50 -14.80 8.98
CA ASP A 30 33.35 -14.47 10.13
C ASP A 30 34.28 -13.27 9.82
N GLU A 31 33.97 -12.50 8.78
CA GLU A 31 34.75 -11.31 8.44
C GLU A 31 34.59 -10.23 9.51
N PRO A 32 35.68 -9.53 9.87
CA PRO A 32 35.61 -8.42 10.81
C PRO A 32 34.87 -7.23 10.21
N TYR A 33 34.32 -6.38 11.09
CA TYR A 33 33.68 -5.12 10.70
C TYR A 33 34.66 -4.17 9.97
N GLN A 34 34.36 -3.82 8.73
CA GLN A 34 35.16 -2.96 7.86
C GLN A 34 34.72 -1.49 8.00
N LYS A 35 35.40 -0.73 8.86
CA LYS A 35 35.06 0.66 9.17
C LYS A 35 35.09 1.58 7.95
N GLU A 36 35.97 1.30 6.99
CA GLU A 36 36.17 2.09 5.78
C GLU A 36 34.99 1.96 4.81
N GLN A 37 34.21 0.87 4.92
CA GLN A 37 33.01 0.63 4.14
C GLN A 37 31.74 1.19 4.81
N SER A 38 31.81 1.54 6.11
CA SER A 38 30.71 2.15 6.85
C SER A 38 30.34 3.54 6.33
N ILE A 39 29.07 3.90 6.49
CA ILE A 39 28.61 5.29 6.31
C ILE A 39 29.41 6.28 7.16
N ALA A 40 29.91 5.88 8.34
CA ALA A 40 30.68 6.74 9.23
C ALA A 40 31.93 7.32 8.53
N ALA A 41 32.66 6.50 7.76
CA ALA A 41 33.82 6.94 6.99
C ALA A 41 33.46 7.92 5.85
N TRP A 42 32.17 7.97 5.48
CA TRP A 42 31.67 8.75 4.34
C TRP A 42 30.95 10.03 4.74
N LEU A 43 30.65 10.25 6.01
CA LEU A 43 30.00 11.48 6.48
C LEU A 43 30.92 12.71 6.44
N LYS A 44 32.25 12.52 6.48
CA LYS A 44 33.29 13.59 6.52
C LYS A 44 33.05 14.67 7.60
N ASP A 45 32.26 14.35 8.63
CA ASP A 45 31.89 15.23 9.74
C ASP A 45 31.98 14.45 11.05
N PRO A 46 32.97 14.74 11.92
CA PRO A 46 33.14 14.05 13.20
C PRO A 46 31.93 14.15 14.14
N GLN A 47 31.17 15.26 14.10
CA GLN A 47 29.97 15.40 14.92
C GLN A 47 28.87 14.48 14.41
N ALA A 48 28.69 14.39 13.09
CA ALA A 48 27.76 13.45 12.48
C ALA A 48 28.14 11.99 12.77
N VAL A 49 29.45 11.65 12.75
CA VAL A 49 29.93 10.31 13.11
C VAL A 49 29.62 9.97 14.58
N ASN A 50 29.87 10.91 15.50
CA ASN A 50 29.52 10.72 16.91
C ASN A 50 28.01 10.55 17.09
N LEU A 51 27.21 11.39 16.43
CA LEU A 51 25.75 11.31 16.45
C LEU A 51 25.25 9.95 15.95
N LEU A 52 25.81 9.45 14.84
CA LEU A 52 25.47 8.14 14.28
C LEU A 52 25.68 7.04 15.31
N TYR A 53 26.88 6.93 15.89
CA TYR A 53 27.18 5.85 16.83
C TYR A 53 26.43 5.97 18.15
N GLN A 54 26.21 7.20 18.65
CA GLN A 54 25.35 7.43 19.82
C GLN A 54 23.92 6.95 19.56
N THR A 55 23.37 7.28 18.39
CA THR A 55 22.00 6.92 18.03
C THR A 55 21.86 5.41 17.79
N ARG A 56 22.80 4.79 17.06
CA ARG A 56 22.85 3.32 16.88
C ARG A 56 22.92 2.59 18.21
N LYS A 57 23.73 3.08 19.15
CA LYS A 57 23.80 2.52 20.51
C LYS A 57 22.45 2.63 21.22
N ALA A 58 21.78 3.78 21.14
CA ALA A 58 20.46 3.96 21.75
C ALA A 58 19.40 3.02 21.14
N SER A 59 19.37 2.88 19.81
CA SER A 59 18.47 1.93 19.11
C SER A 59 18.76 0.49 19.52
N PHE A 60 20.03 0.10 19.64
CA PHE A 60 20.42 -1.22 20.15
C PHE A 60 19.94 -1.43 21.60
N GLU A 61 20.17 -0.45 22.48
CA GLU A 61 19.76 -0.55 23.89
C GLU A 61 18.24 -0.66 24.01
N LEU A 62 17.49 0.08 23.19
CA LEU A 62 16.03 0.00 23.16
C LEU A 62 15.50 -1.38 22.76
N ILE A 63 16.15 -2.09 21.83
CA ILE A 63 15.76 -3.47 21.47
C ILE A 63 15.81 -4.41 22.69
N PHE A 64 16.77 -4.23 23.60
CA PHE A 64 16.99 -5.13 24.73
C PHE A 64 16.36 -4.66 26.04
N GLN A 65 16.09 -3.35 26.18
CA GLN A 65 15.63 -2.74 27.43
C GLN A 65 14.28 -2.03 27.32
N GLY A 66 13.78 -1.80 26.09
CA GLY A 66 12.59 -1.00 25.83
C GLY A 66 11.28 -1.77 25.84
N ASP A 67 11.27 -3.04 26.25
CA ASP A 67 10.10 -3.92 26.22
C ASP A 67 9.33 -3.90 24.87
N LEU A 68 10.07 -3.73 23.78
CA LEU A 68 9.50 -3.67 22.43
C LEU A 68 9.07 -5.05 21.95
N GLU A 69 7.94 -5.11 21.26
CA GLU A 69 7.42 -6.33 20.64
C GLU A 69 7.18 -6.13 19.15
N ASN A 70 7.37 -7.19 18.36
CA ASN A 70 6.91 -7.27 16.98
C ASN A 70 6.01 -8.51 16.83
N TYR A 71 4.77 -8.32 16.40
CA TYR A 71 3.73 -9.38 16.33
C TYR A 71 3.63 -10.25 17.60
N GLY A 72 3.69 -9.63 18.77
CA GLY A 72 3.60 -10.31 20.07
C GLY A 72 4.86 -11.07 20.51
N VAL A 73 5.98 -10.89 19.79
CA VAL A 73 7.29 -11.44 20.17
C VAL A 73 8.20 -10.30 20.66
N PRO A 74 8.67 -10.36 21.92
CA PRO A 74 9.64 -9.39 22.42
C PRO A 74 10.90 -9.34 21.56
N LEU A 75 11.30 -8.16 21.09
CA LEU A 75 12.46 -7.99 20.21
C LEU A 75 13.75 -8.51 20.82
N ALA A 76 13.92 -8.35 22.14
CA ALA A 76 15.05 -8.89 22.90
C ALA A 76 15.18 -10.42 22.81
N LYS A 77 14.08 -11.12 22.52
CA LYS A 77 14.00 -12.58 22.38
C LYS A 77 13.76 -13.04 20.95
N HIS A 78 13.65 -12.10 20.00
CA HIS A 78 13.35 -12.43 18.62
C HIS A 78 14.48 -13.28 18.01
N PRO A 79 14.18 -14.34 17.24
CA PRO A 79 15.20 -15.25 16.70
C PRO A 79 16.31 -14.55 15.90
N LEU A 80 15.97 -13.48 15.17
CA LEU A 80 16.94 -12.70 14.40
C LEU A 80 17.84 -11.80 15.28
N ASN A 81 17.41 -11.47 16.50
CA ASN A 81 18.17 -10.66 17.45
C ASN A 81 19.00 -11.50 18.44
N ARG A 82 18.83 -12.83 18.46
CA ARG A 82 19.47 -13.73 19.43
C ARG A 82 20.99 -13.56 19.50
N ASP A 83 21.62 -13.36 18.35
CA ASP A 83 23.07 -13.24 18.21
C ASP A 83 23.53 -11.80 17.97
N LEU A 84 22.63 -10.81 18.10
CA LEU A 84 22.94 -9.40 18.00
C LEU A 84 23.80 -8.98 19.20
N ARG A 85 24.99 -8.42 18.94
CA ARG A 85 25.95 -8.02 19.97
C ARG A 85 26.28 -6.54 19.84
N ARG A 86 26.74 -5.95 20.94
CA ARG A 86 27.29 -4.59 20.95
C ARG A 86 28.70 -4.57 20.35
N GLY A 87 28.77 -4.74 19.04
CA GLY A 87 29.98 -4.75 18.23
C GLY A 87 30.47 -3.35 17.88
N VAL A 88 31.46 -3.29 16.98
CA VAL A 88 32.12 -2.05 16.54
C VAL A 88 31.14 -1.10 15.83
N ASP A 89 30.16 -1.67 15.13
CA ASP A 89 29.03 -0.99 14.50
C ASP A 89 28.14 -0.20 15.48
N PHE A 90 28.13 -0.61 16.75
CA PHE A 90 27.45 0.06 17.88
C PHE A 90 28.42 0.74 18.86
N ASN A 91 29.65 1.03 18.42
CA ASN A 91 30.72 1.58 19.26
C ASN A 91 31.00 0.74 20.52
N GLY A 92 30.92 -0.58 20.37
CA GLY A 92 31.32 -1.57 21.36
C GLY A 92 32.49 -2.42 20.89
N THR A 93 32.79 -3.47 21.64
CA THR A 93 33.97 -4.33 21.45
C THR A 93 33.62 -5.81 21.31
N ALA A 94 32.33 -6.17 21.36
CA ALA A 94 31.92 -7.56 21.25
C ALA A 94 32.19 -8.09 19.84
N ARG A 95 32.66 -9.34 19.74
CA ARG A 95 32.74 -10.05 18.47
C ARG A 95 31.32 -10.34 17.98
N ALA A 96 31.04 -10.00 16.74
CA ALA A 96 29.75 -10.23 16.09
C ALA A 96 29.95 -10.79 14.68
N LYS A 97 28.84 -11.22 14.07
CA LYS A 97 28.78 -11.79 12.74
C LYS A 97 28.13 -10.81 11.78
N TYR A 98 28.74 -10.60 10.62
CA TYR A 98 28.33 -9.56 9.70
C TYR A 98 28.02 -10.09 8.31
N LEU A 99 27.30 -9.27 7.54
CA LEU A 99 27.24 -9.29 6.08
C LEU A 99 27.07 -7.86 5.59
N PRO A 100 27.59 -7.49 4.41
CA PRO A 100 27.22 -6.23 3.76
C PRO A 100 25.70 -6.06 3.70
N ALA A 101 25.20 -4.84 3.87
CA ALA A 101 23.76 -4.56 3.86
C ALA A 101 23.05 -5.08 2.60
N ILE A 102 23.69 -4.94 1.44
CA ILE A 102 23.18 -5.43 0.15
C ILE A 102 23.06 -6.96 0.07
N ASP A 103 23.85 -7.69 0.86
CA ASP A 103 23.81 -9.16 0.96
C ASP A 103 22.91 -9.63 2.11
N ARG A 104 22.74 -8.80 3.13
CA ARG A 104 21.86 -9.07 4.27
C ARG A 104 20.40 -8.93 3.88
N TYR A 105 20.03 -7.83 3.22
CA TYR A 105 18.63 -7.54 2.90
C TYR A 105 18.19 -8.30 1.65
N THR A 106 17.02 -8.92 1.72
CA THR A 106 16.40 -9.65 0.61
C THR A 106 14.95 -9.22 0.41
N GLY A 107 14.33 -9.62 -0.70
CA GLY A 107 12.92 -9.32 -0.97
C GLY A 107 12.73 -8.23 -2.02
N ARG A 108 11.49 -7.74 -2.13
CA ARG A 108 10.96 -7.02 -3.30
C ARG A 108 11.76 -5.80 -3.75
N PHE A 109 12.34 -5.04 -2.81
CA PHE A 109 13.17 -3.87 -3.15
C PHE A 109 14.56 -4.26 -3.69
N TYR A 110 15.09 -5.39 -3.22
CA TYR A 110 16.48 -5.81 -3.46
C TYR A 110 16.61 -6.76 -4.65
N GLY A 111 15.53 -7.46 -5.02
CA GLY A 111 15.48 -8.25 -6.23
C GLY A 111 14.22 -9.10 -6.37
N GLY A 112 14.07 -9.71 -7.54
CA GLY A 112 12.94 -10.57 -7.89
C GLY A 112 12.33 -10.26 -9.25
N LYS A 113 11.27 -10.97 -9.60
CA LYS A 113 10.56 -10.79 -10.87
C LYS A 113 9.70 -9.52 -10.83
N GLY A 114 10.01 -8.49 -11.61
CA GLY A 114 9.24 -7.25 -11.74
C GLY A 114 7.84 -7.45 -12.33
N ASN A 115 7.07 -6.35 -12.45
CA ASN A 115 5.70 -6.40 -12.99
C ASN A 115 5.67 -6.62 -14.51
N ASP A 116 6.76 -6.29 -15.20
CA ASP A 116 7.02 -6.60 -16.60
C ASP A 116 7.50 -8.05 -16.84
N GLY A 117 7.68 -8.81 -15.76
CA GLY A 117 8.13 -10.20 -15.79
C GLY A 117 9.65 -10.40 -15.89
N ARG A 118 10.47 -9.34 -15.92
CA ARG A 118 11.93 -9.43 -15.90
C ARG A 118 12.46 -9.66 -14.48
N ILE A 119 13.65 -10.22 -14.33
CA ILE A 119 14.29 -10.40 -13.02
C ILE A 119 15.23 -9.22 -12.77
N TYR A 120 15.02 -8.55 -11.65
CA TYR A 120 15.84 -7.46 -11.17
C TYR A 120 16.69 -7.92 -9.98
N ASP A 121 17.93 -7.43 -9.92
CA ASP A 121 18.84 -7.67 -8.81
C ASP A 121 19.62 -6.38 -8.52
N LEU A 122 19.32 -5.76 -7.38
CA LEU A 122 19.87 -4.46 -7.01
C LEU A 122 21.39 -4.55 -6.82
N LYS A 123 21.88 -5.67 -6.28
CA LYS A 123 23.30 -5.91 -6.07
C LYS A 123 24.07 -5.86 -7.40
N THR A 124 23.58 -6.54 -8.43
CA THR A 124 24.16 -6.54 -9.77
C THR A 124 24.05 -5.16 -10.41
N SER A 125 22.89 -4.50 -10.29
CA SER A 125 22.64 -3.19 -10.92
C SER A 125 23.50 -2.07 -10.32
N LEU A 126 23.90 -2.19 -9.05
CA LEU A 126 24.81 -1.25 -8.40
C LEU A 126 26.26 -1.37 -8.89
N ASN A 127 26.68 -2.51 -9.47
CA ASN A 127 28.05 -2.67 -9.95
C ASN A 127 28.34 -1.67 -11.06
N GLY A 128 29.30 -0.77 -10.82
CA GLY A 128 29.67 0.27 -11.77
C GLY A 128 28.70 1.46 -11.85
N SER A 129 27.62 1.49 -11.06
CA SER A 129 26.77 2.68 -10.98
C SER A 129 27.51 3.85 -10.34
N SER A 130 27.36 5.03 -10.93
CA SER A 130 27.95 6.27 -10.42
C SER A 130 27.07 6.97 -9.37
N HIS A 131 25.83 6.51 -9.17
CA HIS A 131 24.85 7.14 -8.28
C HIS A 131 24.95 6.62 -6.87
N HIS A 132 24.78 7.51 -5.90
CA HIS A 132 24.77 7.16 -4.48
C HIS A 132 23.46 6.43 -4.14
N LEU A 133 23.54 5.44 -3.25
CA LEU A 133 22.42 4.75 -2.64
C LEU A 133 22.70 4.70 -1.14
N LEU A 134 21.75 5.19 -0.35
CA LEU A 134 21.72 4.97 1.09
C LEU A 134 20.46 4.18 1.45
N ILE A 135 20.59 3.30 2.43
CA ILE A 135 19.49 2.49 2.96
C ILE A 135 19.12 3.04 4.33
N ILE A 136 17.85 3.36 4.53
CA ILE A 136 17.32 3.74 5.84
C ILE A 136 16.95 2.48 6.63
N SER A 137 17.38 2.38 7.88
CA SER A 137 17.24 1.22 8.76
C SER A 137 16.83 1.64 10.16
N GLY A 138 15.88 0.93 10.77
CA GLY A 138 15.46 1.19 12.15
C GLY A 138 16.56 1.01 13.19
N LEU A 139 17.45 0.03 13.01
CA LEU A 139 18.56 -0.18 13.96
C LEU A 139 19.79 0.68 13.64
N TYR A 140 20.08 0.90 12.35
CA TYR A 140 21.35 1.51 11.93
C TYR A 140 21.24 2.95 11.45
N GLY A 141 20.04 3.48 11.23
CA GLY A 141 19.81 4.81 10.67
C GLY A 141 20.09 4.83 9.19
N LEU A 142 21.24 5.38 8.78
CA LEU A 142 21.71 5.32 7.39
C LEU A 142 22.75 4.22 7.24
N LEU A 143 22.69 3.53 6.10
CA LEU A 143 23.63 2.48 5.70
C LEU A 143 24.08 2.68 4.26
N ARG A 144 25.34 2.34 3.99
CA ARG A 144 25.80 2.08 2.62
C ARG A 144 25.51 0.63 2.24
N PRO A 145 25.32 0.30 0.94
CA PRO A 145 25.15 -1.07 0.48
C PRO A 145 26.27 -2.02 0.94
N GLN A 146 27.51 -1.52 1.00
CA GLN A 146 28.68 -2.30 1.44
C GLN A 146 28.89 -2.33 2.96
N GLU A 147 28.16 -1.52 3.73
CA GLU A 147 28.36 -1.49 5.17
C GLU A 147 27.94 -2.83 5.78
N GLN A 148 28.87 -3.43 6.52
CA GLN A 148 28.64 -4.70 7.20
C GLN A 148 27.66 -4.51 8.37
N ILE A 149 26.60 -5.30 8.41
CA ILE A 149 25.57 -5.28 9.45
C ILE A 149 25.33 -6.67 10.01
N GLN A 150 24.98 -6.71 11.29
CA GLN A 150 24.55 -7.93 11.97
C GLN A 150 23.15 -8.34 11.52
N LEU A 151 22.78 -9.61 11.74
CA LEU A 151 21.39 -10.04 11.64
C LEU A 151 20.59 -9.39 12.77
N TYR A 152 19.41 -8.85 12.45
CA TYR A 152 18.55 -8.19 13.44
C TYR A 152 17.09 -8.16 12.99
N GLU A 153 16.20 -7.86 13.93
CA GLU A 153 14.82 -7.46 13.72
C GLU A 153 14.53 -6.13 14.42
N SER A 154 14.10 -5.15 13.64
CA SER A 154 13.70 -3.81 14.07
C SER A 154 12.93 -3.14 12.92
N PRO A 155 11.67 -3.55 12.67
CA PRO A 155 10.82 -2.93 11.66
C PRO A 155 10.57 -1.48 12.01
N LEU A 156 11.00 -0.56 11.14
CA LEU A 156 10.77 0.87 11.38
C LEU A 156 9.27 1.20 11.31
N GLU A 157 8.53 0.47 10.48
CA GLU A 157 7.08 0.64 10.21
C GLU A 157 6.23 0.47 11.47
N ASP A 158 6.55 -0.54 12.29
CA ASP A 158 5.73 -0.93 13.44
C ASP A 158 6.23 -0.37 14.78
N LEU A 159 7.47 0.14 14.83
CA LEU A 159 8.12 0.53 16.09
C LEU A 159 8.27 2.05 16.22
N GLN A 160 7.21 2.70 16.72
CA GLN A 160 7.19 4.16 16.93
C GLN A 160 8.32 4.65 17.84
N ASP A 161 8.73 3.88 18.84
CA ASP A 161 9.82 4.24 19.75
C ASP A 161 11.19 4.25 19.04
N ILE A 162 11.41 3.31 18.11
CA ILE A 162 12.60 3.32 17.25
C ILE A 162 12.56 4.53 16.32
N GLN A 163 11.41 4.86 15.73
CA GLN A 163 11.25 6.08 14.94
C GLN A 163 11.53 7.34 15.79
N ALA A 164 11.11 7.36 17.05
CA ALA A 164 11.31 8.48 17.96
C ALA A 164 12.82 8.74 18.20
N ILE A 165 13.62 7.69 18.40
CA ILE A 165 15.09 7.81 18.54
C ILE A 165 15.72 8.53 17.35
N TRP A 166 15.28 8.22 16.12
CA TRP A 166 15.82 8.82 14.90
C TRP A 166 15.27 10.22 14.59
N ARG A 167 14.07 10.53 15.09
CA ARG A 167 13.44 11.86 14.99
C ARG A 167 13.94 12.85 16.03
N GLU A 168 14.36 12.37 17.19
CA GLU A 168 14.86 13.21 18.28
C GLU A 168 15.97 14.14 17.77
N ASP A 169 15.84 15.44 18.02
CA ASP A 169 16.74 16.49 17.54
C ASP A 169 17.12 16.39 16.06
N ASN A 170 16.20 15.90 15.22
CA ASN A 170 16.40 15.69 13.79
C ASN A 170 17.63 14.83 13.47
N ARG A 171 17.95 13.82 14.30
CA ARG A 171 19.14 12.98 14.18
C ARG A 171 19.34 12.43 12.77
N LEU A 172 18.36 11.73 12.21
CA LEU A 172 18.49 11.13 10.88
C LEU A 172 18.63 12.20 9.78
N THR A 173 17.86 13.29 9.86
CA THR A 173 17.96 14.45 8.95
C THR A 173 19.36 15.06 8.97
N ARG A 174 19.97 15.21 10.14
CA ARG A 174 21.33 15.76 10.29
C ARG A 174 22.39 14.86 9.66
N LEU A 175 22.25 13.54 9.82
CA LEU A 175 23.12 12.56 9.17
C LEU A 175 22.99 12.61 7.64
N LEU A 176 21.76 12.66 7.14
CA LEU A 176 21.50 12.78 5.70
C LEU A 176 22.06 14.09 5.13
N SER A 177 21.84 15.21 5.85
CA SER A 177 22.37 16.53 5.46
C SER A 177 23.90 16.55 5.43
N ALA A 178 24.56 15.91 6.40
CA ALA A 178 26.02 15.79 6.41
C ALA A 178 26.52 15.01 5.20
N TYR A 179 25.87 13.88 4.87
CA TYR A 179 26.21 13.10 3.68
C TYR A 179 26.01 13.90 2.38
N ILE A 180 24.87 14.57 2.21
CA ILE A 180 24.55 15.39 1.03
C ILE A 180 25.64 16.44 0.79
N ARG A 181 26.06 17.15 1.85
CA ARG A 181 27.12 18.17 1.77
C ARG A 181 28.49 17.55 1.46
N ALA A 182 28.84 16.45 2.11
CA ALA A 182 30.14 15.78 1.97
C ALA A 182 30.43 15.27 0.54
N TRP A 183 29.36 15.03 -0.24
CA TRP A 183 29.43 14.47 -1.58
C TRP A 183 28.84 15.39 -2.66
N GLY A 184 28.44 16.62 -2.32
CA GLY A 184 27.92 17.58 -3.29
C GLY A 184 26.68 17.08 -4.02
N ILE A 185 25.80 16.36 -3.32
CA ILE A 185 24.56 15.83 -3.88
C ILE A 185 23.65 17.01 -4.28
N ARG A 186 23.12 16.96 -5.49
CA ARG A 186 22.20 17.96 -6.07
C ARG A 186 20.80 17.42 -6.26
N LEU A 187 20.64 16.10 -6.39
CA LEU A 187 19.35 15.43 -6.49
C LEU A 187 19.27 14.29 -5.48
N VAL A 188 18.23 14.33 -4.63
CA VAL A 188 17.83 13.21 -3.79
C VAL A 188 16.55 12.62 -4.36
N VAL A 189 16.56 11.32 -4.63
CA VAL A 189 15.38 10.56 -5.04
C VAL A 189 15.00 9.64 -3.89
N ASP A 190 13.91 9.97 -3.22
CA ASP A 190 13.35 9.17 -2.14
C ASP A 190 12.54 8.00 -2.72
N MET A 191 13.14 6.82 -2.75
CA MET A 191 12.51 5.56 -3.22
C MET A 191 11.91 4.78 -2.05
N THR A 192 11.73 5.39 -0.88
CA THR A 192 11.33 4.63 0.31
C THR A 192 9.88 4.18 0.24
N GLY A 193 9.01 5.00 -0.35
CA GLY A 193 7.63 4.62 -0.65
C GLY A 193 6.73 4.41 0.56
N GLN A 194 7.25 4.68 1.76
CA GLN A 194 6.67 4.22 3.00
C GLN A 194 6.69 5.32 4.05
N ARG A 195 5.52 5.56 4.66
CA ARG A 195 5.30 6.65 5.60
C ARG A 195 6.29 6.66 6.76
N ALA A 196 6.56 5.50 7.37
CA ALA A 196 7.45 5.41 8.53
C ALA A 196 8.90 5.84 8.23
N TYR A 197 9.41 5.55 7.03
CA TYR A 197 10.74 5.99 6.59
C TYR A 197 10.76 7.46 6.22
N HIS A 198 9.66 7.95 5.66
CA HIS A 198 9.54 9.35 5.33
C HIS A 198 9.45 10.23 6.58
N GLU A 199 8.66 9.84 7.59
CA GLU A 199 8.41 10.63 8.80
C GLU A 199 9.61 10.73 9.74
N VAL A 200 10.63 9.90 9.59
CA VAL A 200 11.88 10.01 10.36
C VAL A 200 12.83 11.09 9.82
N ILE A 201 12.51 11.69 8.67
CA ILE A 201 13.28 12.79 8.06
C ILE A 201 12.45 14.07 8.10
N ASP A 202 13.09 15.16 8.53
CA ASP A 202 12.58 16.53 8.40
C ASP A 202 12.94 17.03 6.99
N TRP A 203 12.04 16.76 6.05
CA TRP A 203 12.21 17.12 4.64
C TRP A 203 12.27 18.62 4.38
N PRO A 204 11.48 19.49 5.04
CA PRO A 204 11.69 20.93 4.99
C PRO A 204 13.16 21.34 5.20
N ALA A 205 13.85 20.73 6.16
CA ALA A 205 15.28 20.99 6.37
C ALA A 205 16.18 20.50 5.21
N ILE A 206 15.80 19.40 4.54
CA ILE A 206 16.50 18.91 3.33
C ILE A 206 16.25 19.81 2.13
N TYR A 207 15.01 20.25 1.89
CA TYR A 207 14.68 21.18 0.78
C TYR A 207 15.36 22.53 0.94
N ALA A 208 15.64 22.95 2.18
CA ALA A 208 16.36 24.18 2.48
C ALA A 208 17.87 24.10 2.20
N LEU A 209 18.43 22.92 1.88
CA LEU A 209 19.83 22.78 1.52
C LEU A 209 20.12 23.46 0.17
N PRO A 210 21.15 24.33 0.07
CA PRO A 210 21.43 25.05 -1.17
C PRO A 210 21.71 24.12 -2.35
N GLY A 211 20.99 24.33 -3.45
CA GLY A 211 21.21 23.58 -4.70
C GLY A 211 20.77 22.11 -4.66
N VAL A 212 20.02 21.71 -3.62
CA VAL A 212 19.47 20.36 -3.50
C VAL A 212 18.02 20.35 -3.95
N ARG A 213 17.71 19.43 -4.86
CA ARG A 213 16.36 19.10 -5.28
C ARG A 213 15.99 17.71 -4.79
N VAL A 214 14.73 17.51 -4.45
CA VAL A 214 14.22 16.24 -3.96
C VAL A 214 13.04 15.80 -4.82
N LEU A 215 13.03 14.52 -5.19
CA LEU A 215 11.92 13.85 -5.85
C LEU A 215 11.49 12.65 -5.00
N HIS A 216 10.20 12.54 -4.71
CA HIS A 216 9.62 11.42 -3.97
C HIS A 216 8.96 10.44 -4.93
N ALA A 217 9.26 9.16 -4.75
CA ALA A 217 8.65 8.07 -5.50
C ALA A 217 7.22 7.80 -5.04
N MET A 218 6.33 7.65 -6.01
CA MET A 218 4.93 7.27 -5.85
C MET A 218 4.61 6.22 -6.91
N ALA A 219 3.71 5.28 -6.64
CA ALA A 219 3.26 4.33 -7.67
C ALA A 219 1.89 4.73 -8.24
N ASN A 220 1.68 4.51 -9.54
CA ASN A 220 0.40 4.78 -10.22
C ASN A 220 -0.58 3.58 -10.18
N ILE A 221 -0.19 2.45 -9.58
CA ILE A 221 -0.96 1.19 -9.49
C ILE A 221 -1.73 1.00 -8.17
N GLY A 222 -1.84 2.07 -7.37
CA GLY A 222 -2.47 2.02 -6.06
C GLY A 222 -1.49 1.66 -4.93
N PRO A 223 -1.92 1.80 -3.66
CA PRO A 223 -1.05 1.69 -2.49
C PRO A 223 -0.50 0.31 -2.16
N GLY A 224 0.58 0.27 -1.37
CA GLY A 224 0.93 -0.89 -0.56
C GLY A 224 2.20 -1.64 -0.97
N GLU A 225 2.29 -2.87 -0.51
CA GLU A 225 3.40 -3.80 -0.69
C GLU A 225 3.92 -3.95 -2.15
N ASP A 226 3.04 -3.79 -3.15
CA ASP A 226 3.39 -3.87 -4.57
C ASP A 226 4.20 -2.67 -5.08
N GLN A 227 4.14 -1.52 -4.38
CA GLN A 227 4.93 -0.33 -4.75
C GLN A 227 6.43 -0.52 -4.51
N ILE A 228 6.80 -1.22 -3.44
CA ILE A 228 8.21 -1.45 -3.08
C ILE A 228 8.92 -2.24 -4.18
N LYS A 229 8.21 -3.23 -4.75
CA LYS A 229 8.67 -4.02 -5.89
C LYS A 229 8.88 -3.15 -7.12
N THR A 230 7.91 -2.29 -7.39
CA THR A 230 7.94 -1.31 -8.48
C THR A 230 9.13 -0.36 -8.36
N PHE A 231 9.40 0.14 -7.15
CA PHE A 231 10.53 1.04 -6.87
C PHE A 231 11.87 0.34 -6.99
N GLY A 232 11.99 -0.89 -6.49
CA GLY A 232 13.20 -1.72 -6.67
C GLY A 232 13.49 -2.01 -8.14
N ALA A 233 12.47 -2.36 -8.92
CA ALA A 233 12.60 -2.59 -10.36
C ALA A 233 13.03 -1.32 -11.10
N ALA A 234 12.34 -0.19 -10.87
CA ALA A 234 12.66 1.09 -11.48
C ALA A 234 14.07 1.59 -11.13
N LEU A 235 14.51 1.34 -9.89
CA LEU A 235 15.86 1.67 -9.44
C LEU A 235 16.90 0.86 -10.23
N CYS A 236 16.68 -0.44 -10.41
CA CYS A 236 17.56 -1.31 -11.18
C CYS A 236 17.53 -1.00 -12.68
N ASP A 237 16.36 -0.68 -13.23
CA ASP A 237 16.15 -0.37 -14.64
C ASP A 237 15.03 0.68 -14.76
N PRO A 238 15.28 1.91 -15.22
CA PRO A 238 16.54 2.42 -15.79
C PRO A 238 17.38 3.27 -14.82
N LEU A 239 16.90 3.61 -13.62
CA LEU A 239 17.40 4.79 -12.89
C LEU A 239 18.88 4.71 -12.50
N LEU A 240 19.39 3.55 -12.06
CA LEU A 240 20.82 3.39 -11.73
C LEU A 240 21.77 3.45 -12.94
N HIS A 241 21.22 3.34 -14.15
CA HIS A 241 21.95 3.34 -15.42
C HIS A 241 21.79 4.65 -16.21
N MET A 242 20.84 5.51 -15.83
CA MET A 242 20.64 6.81 -16.48
C MET A 242 21.85 7.74 -16.23
N PRO A 243 22.30 8.52 -17.22
CA PRO A 243 23.30 9.55 -16.99
C PRO A 243 22.87 10.55 -15.91
N ALA A 244 23.82 11.02 -15.10
CA ALA A 244 23.52 12.01 -14.06
C ALA A 244 22.91 13.30 -14.62
N SER A 245 23.30 13.71 -15.84
CA SER A 245 22.70 14.84 -16.55
C SER A 245 21.19 14.68 -16.74
N ASP A 246 20.76 13.47 -17.06
CA ASP A 246 19.38 13.17 -17.44
C ASP A 246 18.51 13.10 -16.20
N LEU A 247 19.03 12.47 -15.12
CA LEU A 247 18.40 12.48 -13.80
C LEU A 247 18.21 13.91 -13.26
N LEU A 248 19.23 14.76 -13.41
CA LEU A 248 19.14 16.16 -12.98
C LEU A 248 18.17 16.99 -13.82
N ALA A 249 17.93 16.60 -15.07
CA ALA A 249 17.03 17.28 -15.99
C ALA A 249 15.57 16.82 -15.90
N LEU A 250 15.26 15.80 -15.09
CA LEU A 250 13.88 15.34 -14.88
C LEU A 250 12.97 16.50 -14.45
N SER A 251 11.72 16.52 -14.92
CA SER A 251 10.69 17.48 -14.49
C SER A 251 10.28 17.27 -13.03
N ASP A 252 9.68 18.28 -12.38
CA ASP A 252 9.17 18.17 -10.99
C ASP A 252 8.00 17.19 -10.85
N SER A 253 7.48 16.71 -11.97
CA SER A 253 6.61 15.54 -12.04
C SER A 253 7.07 14.75 -13.26
N TRP A 254 7.64 13.57 -13.03
CA TRP A 254 8.12 12.68 -14.07
C TRP A 254 7.53 11.29 -13.87
N GLU A 255 7.14 10.64 -14.96
CA GLU A 255 6.51 9.33 -14.93
C GLU A 255 7.30 8.33 -15.77
N LEU A 256 7.42 7.13 -15.23
CA LEU A 256 7.99 5.95 -15.87
C LEU A 256 6.90 4.89 -15.93
N GLU A 257 6.15 4.89 -17.03
CA GLU A 257 4.99 4.01 -17.23
C GLU A 257 5.37 2.53 -17.11
N THR A 258 6.53 2.12 -17.64
CA THR A 258 6.99 0.71 -17.66
C THR A 258 7.11 0.10 -16.26
N HIS A 259 7.42 0.93 -15.28
CA HIS A 259 7.50 0.56 -13.88
C HIS A 259 6.56 1.40 -13.05
N HIS A 260 5.41 1.83 -13.56
CA HIS A 260 4.34 2.42 -12.75
C HIS A 260 4.80 3.46 -11.71
N LEU A 261 5.88 4.18 -12.00
CA LEU A 261 6.61 5.02 -11.05
C LEU A 261 6.39 6.47 -11.43
N ILE A 262 6.04 7.28 -10.44
CA ILE A 262 5.97 8.72 -10.56
C ILE A 262 6.98 9.31 -9.58
N LEU A 263 7.84 10.18 -10.06
CA LEU A 263 8.76 10.98 -9.25
C LEU A 263 8.23 12.42 -9.17
N ARG A 264 8.01 12.93 -7.96
CA ARG A 264 7.49 14.29 -7.77
C ARG A 264 8.29 15.13 -6.79
N SER A 265 8.50 16.40 -7.14
CA SER A 265 8.97 17.42 -6.21
C SER A 265 7.77 18.04 -5.51
N ILE A 266 7.52 17.59 -4.29
CA ILE A 266 6.42 18.07 -3.45
C ILE A 266 6.99 18.42 -2.07
N SER A 267 6.59 19.55 -1.52
CA SER A 267 7.08 20.11 -0.25
C SER A 267 6.63 19.34 1.01
N SER A 268 5.84 18.30 0.79
CA SER A 268 5.44 17.25 1.73
C SER A 268 4.85 16.15 0.85
N PRO A 269 5.21 14.87 1.01
CA PRO A 269 4.33 13.83 0.51
C PRO A 269 2.98 13.98 1.18
N PRO A 270 1.96 13.42 0.54
CA PRO A 270 0.61 13.81 0.85
C PRO A 270 0.28 13.50 2.32
N LYS A 271 -0.37 14.40 3.06
CA LYS A 271 -0.59 14.21 4.50
C LYS A 271 -1.81 13.32 4.72
N GLY A 272 -1.71 12.31 5.59
CA GLY A 272 -2.86 11.50 6.00
C GLY A 272 -3.38 10.58 4.87
N GLN A 273 -4.65 10.76 4.48
CA GLN A 273 -5.36 9.91 3.50
C GLN A 273 -4.79 9.96 2.09
N ASP A 274 -3.96 10.96 1.82
CA ASP A 274 -3.36 11.14 0.51
C ASP A 274 -2.07 10.30 0.33
N TRP A 275 -1.51 9.72 1.41
CA TRP A 275 -0.50 8.67 1.27
C TRP A 275 -1.15 7.49 0.54
N PRO A 276 -0.45 6.84 -0.39
CA PRO A 276 -0.86 5.51 -0.78
C PRO A 276 -0.84 4.62 0.49
N ARG A 277 -2.02 4.32 1.05
CA ARG A 277 -2.20 3.37 2.17
C ARG A 277 -2.72 2.03 1.65
N GLU A 278 -2.18 0.90 2.12
CA GLU A 278 -2.75 -0.41 1.78
C GLU A 278 -4.28 -0.34 1.88
N PRO A 279 -4.99 -0.60 0.77
CA PRO A 279 -6.44 -0.59 0.82
C PRO A 279 -6.84 -1.64 1.85
N SER A 280 -7.63 -1.23 2.83
CA SER A 280 -8.23 -2.18 3.75
C SER A 280 -8.96 -3.27 2.96
N GLU A 281 -9.18 -4.45 3.54
CA GLU A 281 -9.95 -5.51 2.84
C GLU A 281 -11.30 -4.99 2.31
N LEU A 282 -11.87 -3.98 3.00
CA LEU A 282 -13.07 -3.25 2.58
C LEU A 282 -12.84 -2.38 1.33
N GLU A 283 -11.70 -1.72 1.20
CA GLU A 283 -11.35 -0.90 0.04
C GLU A 283 -10.94 -1.72 -1.16
N ILE A 284 -10.31 -2.88 -0.95
CA ILE A 284 -10.08 -3.87 -2.01
C ILE A 284 -11.43 -4.36 -2.54
N ALA A 285 -12.36 -4.72 -1.64
CA ALA A 285 -13.70 -5.11 -2.03
C ALA A 285 -14.46 -3.98 -2.75
N LEU A 286 -14.29 -2.72 -2.35
CA LEU A 286 -14.90 -1.56 -3.01
C LEU A 286 -14.27 -1.26 -4.38
N ALA A 287 -12.96 -1.47 -4.54
CA ALA A 287 -12.27 -1.33 -5.82
C ALA A 287 -12.70 -2.44 -6.79
N ASP A 288 -12.81 -3.68 -6.33
CA ASP A 288 -13.33 -4.81 -7.10
C ASP A 288 -14.80 -4.58 -7.50
N MET A 289 -15.62 -4.04 -6.59
CA MET A 289 -17.02 -3.67 -6.90
C MET A 289 -17.09 -2.54 -7.92
N ARG A 290 -16.23 -1.51 -7.81
CA ARG A 290 -16.15 -0.40 -8.78
C ARG A 290 -15.66 -0.87 -10.13
N GLN A 291 -14.64 -1.74 -10.19
CA GLN A 291 -14.15 -2.34 -11.43
C GLN A 291 -15.21 -3.25 -12.07
N GLY A 292 -15.94 -4.00 -11.25
CA GLY A 292 -17.12 -4.76 -11.66
C GLY A 292 -18.19 -3.86 -12.29
N LEU A 293 -18.53 -2.74 -11.64
CA LEU A 293 -19.47 -1.73 -12.14
C LEU A 293 -18.97 -1.02 -13.41
N ASP A 294 -17.67 -0.79 -13.53
CA ASP A 294 -17.06 -0.13 -14.69
C ASP A 294 -17.01 -1.07 -15.90
N LEU A 295 -16.72 -2.37 -15.69
CA LEU A 295 -16.94 -3.42 -16.70
C LEU A 295 -18.41 -3.55 -17.06
N PHE A 296 -19.31 -3.41 -16.08
CA PHE A 296 -20.76 -3.51 -16.25
C PHE A 296 -21.31 -2.35 -17.11
N SER A 297 -20.85 -1.13 -16.87
CA SER A 297 -21.24 0.06 -17.65
C SER A 297 -20.77 0.00 -19.11
N LYS A 298 -19.65 -0.68 -19.39
CA LYS A 298 -19.06 -0.80 -20.73
C LYS A 298 -19.63 -1.96 -21.55
N THR A 299 -20.35 -2.90 -20.93
CA THR A 299 -20.91 -4.09 -21.60
C THR A 299 -22.44 -4.07 -21.75
N MET A 300 -23.11 -3.05 -21.21
CA MET A 300 -24.57 -2.93 -21.15
C MET A 300 -25.15 -2.05 -22.28
N GLU A 301 -24.78 -2.32 -23.54
CA GLU A 301 -25.66 -1.99 -24.67
C GLU A 301 -26.24 -3.24 -25.36
N GLU A 302 -25.66 -4.44 -25.17
CA GLU A 302 -26.00 -5.58 -26.05
C GLU A 302 -26.74 -6.77 -25.42
N ASP A 303 -27.04 -6.81 -24.12
CA ASP A 303 -27.64 -8.02 -23.50
C ASP A 303 -28.97 -7.83 -22.75
N TYR A 304 -29.62 -6.67 -22.87
CA TYR A 304 -30.97 -6.45 -22.30
C TYR A 304 -32.10 -7.18 -23.06
N GLU A 305 -31.93 -7.42 -24.36
CA GLU A 305 -32.98 -7.97 -25.23
C GLU A 305 -33.20 -9.47 -25.06
N LYS A 306 -32.26 -10.19 -24.42
CA LYS A 306 -32.33 -11.65 -24.28
C LYS A 306 -33.04 -12.14 -23.01
N LEU A 307 -33.25 -11.28 -22.01
CA LEU A 307 -33.56 -11.71 -20.65
C LEU A 307 -35.05 -11.74 -20.28
N PHE A 308 -35.90 -10.97 -20.96
CA PHE A 308 -37.35 -11.11 -20.83
C PHE A 308 -37.94 -11.02 -22.22
N GLY A 309 -38.85 -11.92 -22.59
CA GLY A 309 -39.51 -11.87 -23.89
C GLY A 309 -39.85 -10.43 -24.29
N HIS A 310 -39.36 -10.06 -25.49
CA HIS A 310 -39.11 -8.72 -26.04
C HIS A 310 -40.07 -7.60 -25.59
N ASP A 311 -41.36 -7.90 -25.43
CA ASP A 311 -42.37 -6.88 -25.14
C ASP A 311 -42.53 -6.57 -23.63
N LYS A 312 -42.25 -7.52 -22.74
CA LYS A 312 -42.53 -7.35 -21.28
C LYS A 312 -41.41 -6.58 -20.56
N ALA A 313 -40.15 -6.82 -20.91
CA ALA A 313 -39.04 -5.99 -20.42
C ALA A 313 -39.10 -4.57 -20.98
N ARG A 314 -39.42 -4.43 -22.26
CA ARG A 314 -39.52 -3.11 -22.89
C ARG A 314 -40.60 -2.27 -22.23
N VAL A 315 -41.78 -2.85 -21.95
CA VAL A 315 -42.86 -2.17 -21.21
C VAL A 315 -42.48 -1.85 -19.76
N LEU A 316 -41.73 -2.72 -19.07
CA LEU A 316 -41.26 -2.46 -17.71
C LEU A 316 -40.24 -1.32 -17.67
N ILE A 317 -39.24 -1.38 -18.54
CA ILE A 317 -38.17 -0.38 -18.65
C ILE A 317 -38.74 0.95 -19.15
N GLU A 318 -39.65 0.93 -20.14
CA GLU A 318 -40.37 2.12 -20.59
C GLU A 318 -41.25 2.67 -19.47
N LYS A 319 -41.96 1.87 -18.68
CA LYS A 319 -42.77 2.38 -17.55
C LYS A 319 -41.91 2.96 -16.43
N VAL A 320 -40.77 2.35 -16.12
CA VAL A 320 -39.81 2.89 -15.14
C VAL A 320 -39.20 4.20 -15.63
N ARG A 321 -38.92 4.33 -16.93
CA ARG A 321 -38.40 5.55 -17.57
C ARG A 321 -39.48 6.62 -17.81
N GLN A 322 -40.75 6.23 -18.00
CA GLN A 322 -41.89 7.12 -18.24
C GLN A 322 -42.46 7.68 -16.94
N HIS A 323 -42.31 6.97 -15.82
CA HIS A 323 -42.49 7.60 -14.54
C HIS A 323 -41.33 8.58 -14.34
N ASN A 324 -41.66 9.88 -14.24
CA ASN A 324 -40.75 11.01 -13.96
C ASN A 324 -40.11 10.87 -12.56
N SER A 325 -39.49 9.73 -12.27
CA SER A 325 -38.66 9.55 -11.10
C SER A 325 -37.43 10.42 -11.30
N PRO A 326 -37.04 11.24 -10.32
CA PRO A 326 -35.78 11.98 -10.40
C PRO A 326 -34.55 11.08 -10.27
N TRP A 327 -34.73 9.75 -10.18
CA TRP A 327 -33.68 8.77 -9.93
C TRP A 327 -33.39 7.87 -11.14
N ASN A 328 -32.10 7.69 -11.43
CA ASN A 328 -31.60 6.72 -12.40
C ASN A 328 -31.55 5.32 -11.78
N VAL A 329 -32.02 4.29 -12.48
CA VAL A 329 -32.13 2.93 -11.94
C VAL A 329 -31.16 1.98 -12.63
N ALA A 330 -30.29 1.36 -11.84
CA ALA A 330 -29.38 0.29 -12.25
C ALA A 330 -29.79 -1.04 -11.60
N ILE A 331 -29.68 -2.14 -12.35
CA ILE A 331 -30.16 -3.46 -11.91
C ILE A 331 -29.04 -4.49 -12.00
N ASN A 332 -28.78 -5.20 -10.90
CA ASN A 332 -27.84 -6.32 -10.87
C ASN A 332 -28.29 -7.42 -11.86
N PRO A 333 -27.41 -7.92 -12.74
CA PRO A 333 -27.75 -8.90 -13.78
C PRO A 333 -28.26 -10.23 -13.21
N ASN A 334 -27.82 -10.59 -12.00
CA ASN A 334 -28.22 -11.83 -11.33
C ASN A 334 -29.55 -11.69 -10.57
N LEU A 335 -30.03 -10.47 -10.33
CA LEU A 335 -31.32 -10.23 -9.66
C LEU A 335 -32.46 -10.94 -10.38
N ILE A 336 -32.40 -10.99 -11.71
CA ILE A 336 -33.41 -11.62 -12.56
C ILE A 336 -33.39 -13.13 -12.35
N LYS A 337 -32.20 -13.74 -12.31
CA LYS A 337 -32.05 -15.17 -11.99
C LYS A 337 -32.58 -15.47 -10.59
N ASP A 338 -32.35 -14.58 -9.64
CA ASP A 338 -32.86 -14.72 -8.28
C ASP A 338 -34.39 -14.66 -8.27
N ILE A 339 -35.00 -13.72 -8.97
CA ILE A 339 -36.47 -13.61 -9.12
C ILE A 339 -37.05 -14.84 -9.84
N ASP A 340 -36.37 -15.34 -10.86
CA ASP A 340 -36.85 -16.43 -11.69
C ASP A 340 -36.71 -17.81 -11.06
N GLN A 341 -35.83 -17.97 -10.06
CA GLN A 341 -35.73 -19.17 -9.24
C GLN A 341 -36.99 -19.43 -8.38
N PHE A 342 -37.96 -18.50 -8.35
CA PHE A 342 -39.18 -18.65 -7.59
C PHE A 342 -40.37 -19.00 -8.51
N ASP A 343 -40.93 -20.21 -8.34
CA ASP A 343 -42.09 -20.73 -9.09
C ASP A 343 -43.46 -20.16 -8.64
N ASP A 344 -43.48 -18.97 -8.03
CA ASP A 344 -44.69 -18.37 -7.44
C ASP A 344 -45.14 -17.14 -8.26
N PRO A 345 -46.17 -17.27 -9.13
CA PRO A 345 -46.59 -16.20 -10.04
C PRO A 345 -47.13 -14.95 -9.31
N ASP A 346 -47.76 -15.15 -8.15
CA ASP A 346 -48.28 -14.04 -7.34
C ASP A 346 -47.15 -13.24 -6.71
N VAL A 347 -46.03 -13.88 -6.40
CA VAL A 347 -44.81 -13.21 -5.92
C VAL A 347 -44.19 -12.37 -7.02
N LYS A 348 -44.08 -12.88 -8.25
CA LYS A 348 -43.55 -12.10 -9.38
C LYS A 348 -44.43 -10.89 -9.69
N LYS A 349 -45.75 -11.04 -9.59
CA LYS A 349 -46.72 -9.95 -9.78
C LYS A 349 -46.66 -8.89 -8.66
N ASN A 350 -46.57 -9.32 -7.41
CA ASN A 350 -46.49 -8.40 -6.26
C ASN A 350 -45.13 -7.70 -6.19
N LEU A 351 -44.04 -8.42 -6.49
CA LEU A 351 -42.70 -7.85 -6.65
C LEU A 351 -42.68 -6.72 -7.69
N PHE A 352 -43.34 -6.92 -8.81
CA PHE A 352 -43.44 -5.91 -9.86
C PHE A 352 -44.20 -4.67 -9.39
N ALA A 353 -45.34 -4.85 -8.73
CA ALA A 353 -46.13 -3.74 -8.19
C ALA A 353 -45.36 -2.96 -7.09
N ASP A 354 -44.65 -3.68 -6.22
CA ASP A 354 -43.88 -3.11 -5.12
C ASP A 354 -42.59 -2.41 -5.60
N LEU A 355 -41.93 -2.94 -6.65
CA LEU A 355 -40.79 -2.28 -7.31
C LEU A 355 -41.21 -0.97 -8.00
N VAL A 356 -42.32 -0.98 -8.74
CA VAL A 356 -42.83 0.25 -9.37
C VAL A 356 -43.24 1.27 -8.30
N SER A 357 -43.87 0.83 -7.22
CA SER A 357 -44.22 1.68 -6.08
C SER A 357 -42.97 2.27 -5.41
N LEU A 358 -41.93 1.45 -5.18
CA LEU A 358 -40.65 1.86 -4.61
C LEU A 358 -39.97 2.95 -5.45
N LEU A 359 -39.88 2.75 -6.77
CA LEU A 359 -39.19 3.64 -7.69
C LEU A 359 -39.94 4.96 -7.93
N THR A 360 -41.25 4.98 -7.70
CA THR A 360 -42.10 6.17 -7.84
C THR A 360 -42.24 6.98 -6.55
N THR A 361 -41.97 6.35 -5.40
CA THR A 361 -42.15 6.97 -4.07
C THR A 361 -40.81 7.35 -3.42
N PHE A 362 -39.68 7.11 -4.09
CA PHE A 362 -38.35 7.46 -3.56
C PHE A 362 -38.03 8.97 -3.69
N PRO A 363 -37.53 9.65 -2.63
CA PRO A 363 -37.08 9.10 -1.36
C PRO A 363 -38.22 8.65 -0.46
N VAL A 364 -38.14 7.39 0.00
CA VAL A 364 -39.20 6.80 0.83
C VAL A 364 -39.08 7.30 2.26
N SER A 365 -40.21 7.70 2.84
CA SER A 365 -40.28 8.15 4.23
C SER A 365 -39.70 7.10 5.18
N ARG A 366 -38.73 7.47 6.03
CA ARG A 366 -38.12 6.61 7.06
C ARG A 366 -39.12 6.05 8.10
N LYS A 367 -40.39 6.44 8.02
CA LYS A 367 -41.49 5.95 8.87
C LYS A 367 -42.22 4.74 8.30
N GLU A 368 -41.93 4.33 7.06
CA GLU A 368 -42.57 3.18 6.42
C GLU A 368 -41.96 1.86 6.91
N LYS A 369 -42.76 1.02 7.58
CA LYS A 369 -42.26 -0.21 8.24
C LYS A 369 -41.70 -1.27 7.29
N ALA A 370 -42.07 -1.20 6.01
CA ALA A 370 -41.73 -2.17 4.97
C ALA A 370 -40.33 -1.96 4.38
N ILE A 371 -39.80 -0.73 4.44
CA ILE A 371 -38.46 -0.38 3.98
C ILE A 371 -37.60 -0.05 5.19
N ARG A 372 -36.44 -0.68 5.29
CA ARG A 372 -35.52 -0.45 6.40
C ARG A 372 -34.13 -0.20 5.87
N GLU A 373 -33.47 0.79 6.42
CA GLU A 373 -32.04 0.95 6.27
C GLU A 373 -31.33 -0.27 6.88
N LEU A 374 -30.22 -0.69 6.27
CA LEU A 374 -29.36 -1.71 6.85
C LEU A 374 -28.66 -1.14 8.10
N ARG A 375 -28.39 -1.95 9.14
CA ARG A 375 -27.93 -1.45 10.47
C ARG A 375 -26.60 -0.68 10.45
N LYS A 376 -25.78 -0.85 9.41
CA LYS A 376 -24.59 -0.05 9.10
C LYS A 376 -24.75 0.61 7.73
N GLY A 377 -25.87 1.30 7.55
CA GLY A 377 -26.50 1.58 6.25
C GLY A 377 -25.65 2.33 5.23
N ARG A 378 -24.55 2.96 5.62
CA ARG A 378 -23.71 3.74 4.71
C ARG A 378 -22.47 2.97 4.28
N LEU A 379 -22.35 2.73 2.97
CA LEU A 379 -21.19 2.15 2.32
C LEU A 379 -20.55 3.22 1.43
N GLY A 380 -19.67 4.04 2.03
CA GLY A 380 -19.17 5.25 1.38
C GLY A 380 -20.28 6.27 1.19
N GLU A 381 -20.55 6.66 -0.05
CA GLU A 381 -21.64 7.60 -0.41
C GLU A 381 -22.99 6.88 -0.59
N TYR A 382 -22.98 5.55 -0.74
CA TYR A 382 -24.18 4.76 -0.97
C TYR A 382 -24.87 4.39 0.33
N LEU A 383 -26.21 4.46 0.32
CA LEU A 383 -27.07 4.07 1.43
C LEU A 383 -27.78 2.74 1.07
N GLY A 384 -27.58 1.74 1.91
CA GLY A 384 -28.12 0.39 1.74
C GLY A 384 -29.48 0.22 2.38
N TRP A 385 -30.41 -0.31 1.61
CA TRP A 385 -31.80 -0.48 1.97
C TRP A 385 -32.25 -1.92 1.75
N ARG A 386 -33.30 -2.28 2.47
CA ARG A 386 -34.08 -3.49 2.20
C ARG A 386 -35.57 -3.16 2.19
N ILE A 387 -36.28 -3.71 1.22
CA ILE A 387 -37.75 -3.72 1.21
C ILE A 387 -38.25 -5.16 1.33
N ARG A 388 -39.28 -5.36 2.15
CA ARG A 388 -39.95 -6.66 2.30
C ARG A 388 -41.09 -6.78 1.30
N ILE A 389 -41.11 -7.89 0.56
CA ILE A 389 -42.13 -8.21 -0.45
C ILE A 389 -42.65 -9.62 -0.11
N GLY A 390 -43.71 -9.68 0.70
CA GLY A 390 -44.25 -10.94 1.22
C GLY A 390 -43.25 -11.74 2.06
N LYS A 391 -42.92 -12.95 1.59
CA LYS A 391 -41.88 -13.85 2.15
C LYS A 391 -40.49 -13.61 1.57
N TYR A 392 -40.30 -12.55 0.78
CA TYR A 392 -39.04 -12.21 0.14
C TYR A 392 -38.55 -10.82 0.54
N ARG A 393 -37.31 -10.53 0.20
CA ARG A 393 -36.68 -9.22 0.40
C ARG A 393 -35.94 -8.81 -0.85
N LEU A 394 -36.04 -7.54 -1.20
CA LEU A 394 -35.19 -6.90 -2.18
C LEU A 394 -34.16 -6.03 -1.45
N ILE A 395 -32.89 -6.25 -1.74
CA ILE A 395 -31.78 -5.41 -1.28
C ILE A 395 -31.44 -4.43 -2.40
N PHE A 396 -31.31 -3.16 -2.06
CA PHE A 396 -30.94 -2.12 -3.01
C PHE A 396 -30.11 -1.02 -2.34
N PHE A 397 -29.39 -0.26 -3.14
CA PHE A 397 -28.54 0.83 -2.68
C PHE A 397 -28.92 2.13 -3.38
N THR A 398 -28.69 3.26 -2.73
CA THR A 398 -28.96 4.57 -3.31
C THR A 398 -27.76 5.47 -3.17
N ASP A 399 -27.44 6.20 -4.23
CA ASP A 399 -26.52 7.33 -4.19
C ASP A 399 -27.36 8.62 -4.20
N GLU A 400 -27.43 9.27 -3.05
CA GLU A 400 -28.23 10.50 -2.91
C GLU A 400 -27.61 11.69 -3.64
N GLY A 401 -26.30 11.66 -3.93
CA GLY A 401 -25.60 12.74 -4.63
C GLY A 401 -25.81 12.67 -6.14
N SER A 402 -25.78 11.48 -6.72
CA SER A 402 -25.99 11.25 -8.17
C SER A 402 -27.45 10.93 -8.53
N HIS A 403 -28.34 10.82 -7.55
CA HIS A 403 -29.71 10.35 -7.71
C HIS A 403 -29.78 8.98 -8.39
N GLU A 404 -28.95 8.02 -7.97
CA GLU A 404 -28.94 6.67 -8.52
C GLU A 404 -29.49 5.63 -7.53
N LEU A 405 -30.21 4.65 -8.06
CA LEU A 405 -30.80 3.55 -7.32
C LEU A 405 -30.37 2.21 -7.94
N TYR A 406 -29.73 1.38 -7.14
CA TYR A 406 -29.09 0.13 -7.54
C TYR A 406 -29.82 -1.07 -6.94
N LEU A 407 -30.60 -1.78 -7.75
CA LEU A 407 -31.26 -3.02 -7.34
C LEU A 407 -30.27 -4.17 -7.30
N HIS A 408 -30.08 -4.81 -6.14
CA HIS A 408 -28.96 -5.73 -5.92
C HIS A 408 -29.35 -7.22 -5.88
N SER A 409 -30.22 -7.64 -4.96
CA SER A 409 -30.59 -9.07 -4.82
C SER A 409 -32.02 -9.26 -4.33
N PHE A 410 -32.63 -10.41 -4.66
CA PHE A 410 -33.99 -10.78 -4.25
C PHE A 410 -34.02 -12.16 -3.60
N ASP A 411 -34.16 -12.21 -2.28
CA ASP A 411 -34.00 -13.45 -1.51
C ASP A 411 -35.30 -13.89 -0.82
N LYS A 412 -35.48 -15.20 -0.64
CA LYS A 412 -36.52 -15.76 0.23
C LYS A 412 -36.10 -15.60 1.69
N LYS A 413 -37.06 -15.21 2.54
CA LYS A 413 -36.90 -15.18 3.99
C LYS A 413 -36.68 -16.60 4.51
N HIS A 414 -35.51 -16.88 5.06
CA HIS A 414 -35.27 -18.09 5.85
C HIS A 414 -35.86 -17.91 7.27
N GLU A 415 -36.36 -18.99 7.87
CA GLU A 415 -37.10 -18.96 9.14
C GLU A 415 -36.24 -18.57 10.34
N ASP A 416 -34.91 -18.70 10.24
CA ASP A 416 -33.98 -18.27 11.29
C ASP A 416 -33.55 -16.81 11.09
N GLU A 417 -34.38 -15.89 11.60
CA GLU A 417 -34.20 -14.44 11.48
C GLU A 417 -33.02 -13.84 12.28
N GLU A 418 -32.29 -14.63 13.07
CA GLU A 418 -31.15 -14.14 13.86
C GLU A 418 -29.77 -14.37 13.21
N THR A 419 -29.66 -15.17 12.14
CA THR A 419 -28.36 -15.68 11.64
C THR A 419 -27.77 -14.97 10.43
N TYR A 420 -28.40 -13.92 9.90
CA TYR A 420 -27.86 -13.21 8.73
C TYR A 420 -27.80 -11.70 8.94
N ASP A 421 -27.04 -11.29 9.95
CA ASP A 421 -26.34 -10.02 9.90
C ASP A 421 -25.08 -10.19 9.02
N ILE A 422 -25.18 -9.78 7.75
CA ILE A 422 -24.05 -9.86 6.81
C ILE A 422 -22.82 -9.10 7.35
N SER A 423 -23.02 -8.19 8.31
CA SER A 423 -21.95 -7.42 8.94
C SER A 423 -21.18 -8.16 10.04
N THR A 424 -21.58 -9.39 10.39
CA THR A 424 -20.86 -10.27 11.32
C THR A 424 -20.25 -11.49 10.63
N LEU A 425 -20.40 -11.62 9.30
CA LEU A 425 -19.82 -12.72 8.55
C LEU A 425 -18.33 -12.47 8.26
N PRO A 426 -17.46 -13.49 8.37
CA PRO A 426 -16.07 -13.37 7.95
C PRO A 426 -15.98 -13.03 6.46
N ALA A 427 -15.01 -12.18 6.07
CA ALA A 427 -14.82 -11.72 4.69
C ALA A 427 -14.81 -12.87 3.66
N ARG A 428 -14.25 -14.03 4.02
CA ARG A 428 -14.26 -15.24 3.18
C ARG A 428 -15.66 -15.79 2.89
N LYS A 429 -16.58 -15.75 3.86
CA LYS A 429 -17.99 -16.17 3.67
C LYS A 429 -18.79 -15.14 2.90
N ILE A 430 -18.54 -13.85 3.14
CA ILE A 430 -19.10 -12.76 2.34
C ILE A 430 -18.67 -12.93 0.87
N ARG A 431 -17.38 -13.19 0.64
CA ARG A 431 -16.80 -13.45 -0.68
C ARG A 431 -17.39 -14.70 -1.36
N ALA A 432 -17.60 -15.80 -0.64
CA ALA A 432 -18.28 -16.99 -1.17
C ALA A 432 -19.75 -16.71 -1.54
N PHE A 433 -20.43 -15.89 -0.75
CA PHE A 433 -21.82 -15.48 -0.99
C PHE A 433 -21.96 -14.59 -2.25
N PHE A 434 -20.99 -13.69 -2.47
CA PHE A 434 -20.95 -12.81 -3.64
C PHE A 434 -20.48 -13.51 -4.92
N LEU A 435 -19.59 -14.51 -4.81
CA LEU A 435 -19.01 -15.18 -5.98
C LEU A 435 -19.73 -16.47 -6.39
N ARG A 436 -20.64 -17.01 -5.56
CA ARG A 436 -21.23 -18.37 -5.73
C ARG A 436 -20.19 -19.40 -6.17
N ILE A 437 -19.03 -19.41 -5.52
CA ILE A 437 -18.09 -20.52 -5.65
C ILE A 437 -18.68 -21.63 -4.79
N GLU A 438 -19.27 -22.64 -5.43
CA GLU A 438 -19.57 -23.92 -4.78
C GLU A 438 -18.25 -24.47 -4.19
N GLU A 439 -18.32 -25.00 -2.96
CA GLU A 439 -17.16 -25.62 -2.29
C GLU A 439 -16.52 -26.75 -3.10
#